data_AF-A0A1A7P8L0-F1
#
_entry.id   AF-A0A1A7P8L0-F1
#
_cell.length_a   1.000
_cell.length_b   1.000
_cell.length_c   1.000
_cell.angle_alpha   90.00
_cell.angle_beta   90.00
_cell.angle_gamma   90.00
#
_symmetry.space_group_name_H-M   'P 1'
#
loop_
_entity.id
_entity.type
_entity.pdbx_description
1 polymer ?
#
loop_
_entity_poly.entity_id
_entity_poly.type
_entity_poly.pdbx_seq_one_letter_code
_entity_poly.pdbx_strand_id
1 'polypeptide(L)'
;MLMLKLLFLDLKKSKFGSLFIIFLIACSVALSIAVSISERAFREGSTNAAEKFDLIIGASGSEIQLVLSTVFLQPTKLNLIDYAILNEIKQNPNTAWAAPLTFGDYFQDMPIIGTDNTFIEKIYPELPQQQLFHQDFEAIVGADSGLKIGDKFSPLHARLGENNHHQHNEIKYHVIGILPKQHNIWDRAIFVPIKNIWQIHQHSDIPQEREHKAVSAIIVKPKSFAGAYQLRSQYKTEQTLALFPAEVLVRVHAILGDSKQILLGISIITQILVTLALLMTIVLYLRSKQHQIAAWRIFGAPRTKIVLLIWSTLFLIITCALMLGTLGGIVFAYLIAHYISQNSGFALPVYFSETEAQFLAANLLVAMLIALIPSFLIYRQTPITILKNIPE
;
A
#
# COMPACT_ATOMS: atom_id res chain seq x y z
N MET A 1 -17.79 1.53 -43.47
CA MET A 1 -16.42 1.86 -43.93
C MET A 1 -16.18 3.36 -44.12
N LEU A 2 -17.06 4.12 -44.79
CA LEU A 2 -16.91 5.57 -45.01
C LEU A 2 -16.90 6.41 -43.71
N MET A 3 -17.82 6.14 -42.77
CA MET A 3 -17.88 6.87 -41.49
C MET A 3 -16.63 6.68 -40.63
N LEU A 4 -16.09 5.46 -40.55
CA LEU A 4 -14.87 5.18 -39.79
C LEU A 4 -13.65 5.90 -40.38
N LYS A 5 -13.58 5.97 -41.72
CA LYS A 5 -12.53 6.69 -42.45
C LYS A 5 -12.62 8.20 -42.21
N LEU A 6 -13.84 8.76 -42.21
CA LEU A 6 -14.11 10.16 -41.88
C LEU A 6 -13.73 10.46 -40.42
N LEU A 7 -14.08 9.59 -39.48
CA LEU A 7 -13.75 9.72 -38.05
C LEU A 7 -12.22 9.79 -37.84
N PHE A 8 -11.48 8.91 -38.52
CA PHE A 8 -10.01 8.88 -38.46
C PHE A 8 -9.36 10.11 -39.11
N LEU A 9 -9.89 10.56 -40.25
CA LEU A 9 -9.46 11.80 -40.91
C LEU A 9 -9.72 13.03 -40.04
N ASP A 10 -10.85 13.04 -39.31
CA ASP A 10 -11.24 14.16 -38.47
C ASP A 10 -10.33 14.30 -37.24
N LEU A 11 -9.99 13.18 -36.60
CA LEU A 11 -8.98 13.10 -35.54
C LEU A 11 -7.59 13.52 -36.03
N LYS A 12 -7.21 13.11 -37.25
CA LYS A 12 -5.92 13.45 -37.87
C LYS A 12 -5.79 14.95 -38.17
N LYS A 13 -6.90 15.69 -38.29
CA LYS A 13 -6.90 17.12 -38.60
C LYS A 13 -6.84 18.01 -37.36
N SER A 14 -7.31 17.53 -36.20
CA SER A 14 -7.28 18.25 -34.91
C SER A 14 -6.45 17.53 -33.83
N LYS A 15 -5.33 16.90 -34.23
CA LYS A 15 -4.55 15.98 -33.37
C LYS A 15 -4.17 16.58 -32.03
N PHE A 16 -3.64 17.81 -32.02
CA PHE A 16 -3.12 18.42 -30.80
C PHE A 16 -4.22 18.69 -29.77
N GLY A 17 -5.35 19.25 -30.21
CA GLY A 17 -6.49 19.48 -29.32
C GLY A 17 -7.04 18.18 -28.75
N SER A 18 -7.34 17.20 -29.61
CA SER A 18 -7.88 15.90 -29.17
C SER A 18 -6.91 15.14 -28.28
N LEU A 19 -5.60 15.18 -28.56
CA LEU A 19 -4.58 14.52 -27.74
C LEU A 19 -4.42 15.19 -26.36
N PHE A 20 -4.47 16.53 -26.30
CA PHE A 20 -4.41 17.27 -25.05
C PHE A 20 -5.62 16.95 -24.15
N ILE A 21 -6.80 16.84 -24.75
CA ILE A 21 -8.04 16.42 -24.06
C ILE A 21 -7.90 15.02 -23.49
N ILE A 22 -7.48 14.06 -24.32
CA ILE A 22 -7.26 12.68 -23.91
C ILE A 22 -6.28 12.65 -22.74
N PHE A 23 -5.19 13.41 -22.83
CA PHE A 23 -4.19 13.51 -21.78
C PHE A 23 -4.77 14.05 -20.46
N LEU A 24 -5.51 15.15 -20.49
CA LEU A 24 -6.10 15.73 -19.27
C LEU A 24 -7.08 14.78 -18.58
N ILE A 25 -7.96 14.15 -19.35
CA ILE A 25 -8.93 13.16 -18.81
C ILE A 25 -8.18 11.93 -18.29
N ALA A 26 -7.21 11.41 -19.05
CA ALA A 26 -6.42 10.26 -18.67
C ALA A 26 -5.64 10.52 -17.37
N CYS A 27 -5.01 11.68 -17.21
CA CYS A 27 -4.29 12.05 -15.98
C CYS A 27 -5.22 12.10 -14.77
N SER A 28 -6.43 12.68 -14.91
CA SER A 28 -7.37 12.72 -13.80
C SER A 28 -7.89 11.33 -13.43
N VAL A 29 -8.25 10.52 -14.43
CA VAL A 29 -8.70 9.14 -14.20
C VAL A 29 -7.57 8.31 -13.59
N ALA A 30 -6.33 8.47 -14.07
CA ALA A 30 -5.15 7.80 -13.53
C ALA A 30 -4.94 8.14 -12.06
N LEU A 31 -5.07 9.41 -11.69
CA LEU A 31 -4.95 9.84 -10.29
C LEU A 31 -6.04 9.21 -9.42
N SER A 32 -7.31 9.26 -9.83
CA SER A 32 -8.42 8.65 -9.08
C SER A 32 -8.25 7.14 -8.91
N ILE A 33 -7.89 6.42 -9.97
CA ILE A 33 -7.64 4.98 -9.95
C ILE A 33 -6.44 4.66 -9.06
N ALA A 34 -5.34 5.39 -9.19
CA ALA A 34 -4.14 5.15 -8.39
C ALA A 34 -4.38 5.37 -6.90
N VAL A 35 -5.09 6.44 -6.53
CA VAL A 35 -5.46 6.71 -5.13
C VAL A 35 -6.37 5.61 -4.58
N SER A 36 -7.41 5.21 -5.33
CA SER A 36 -8.34 4.15 -4.92
C SER A 36 -7.62 2.82 -4.68
N ILE A 37 -6.80 2.39 -5.64
CA ILE A 37 -6.08 1.12 -5.55
C ILE A 37 -5.03 1.19 -4.43
N SER A 38 -4.28 2.29 -4.30
CA SER A 38 -3.24 2.41 -3.27
C SER A 38 -3.82 2.43 -1.85
N GLU A 39 -4.97 3.08 -1.64
CA GLU A 39 -5.68 3.08 -0.35
C GLU A 39 -6.13 1.66 0.03
N ARG A 40 -6.76 0.94 -0.90
CA ARG A 40 -7.19 -0.44 -0.67
C ARG A 40 -5.99 -1.35 -0.41
N ALA A 41 -4.96 -1.26 -1.24
CA ALA A 41 -3.73 -2.05 -1.09
C ALA A 41 -3.07 -1.80 0.27
N PHE A 42 -3.05 -0.54 0.75
CA PHE A 42 -2.51 -0.21 2.06
C PHE A 42 -3.32 -0.85 3.20
N ARG A 43 -4.65 -0.75 3.12
CA ARG A 43 -5.56 -1.31 4.13
C ARG A 43 -5.48 -2.84 4.19
N GLU A 44 -5.51 -3.51 3.03
CA GLU A 44 -5.45 -4.97 2.95
C GLU A 44 -4.06 -5.48 3.28
N GLY A 45 -3.01 -4.85 2.73
CA GLY A 45 -1.64 -5.27 2.96
C GLY A 45 -1.24 -5.21 4.44
N SER A 46 -1.61 -4.14 5.15
CA SER A 46 -1.29 -4.03 6.58
C SER A 46 -2.11 -5.00 7.43
N THR A 47 -3.37 -5.26 7.06
CA THR A 47 -4.22 -6.27 7.71
C THR A 47 -3.63 -7.67 7.53
N ASN A 48 -3.27 -8.04 6.30
CA ASN A 48 -2.66 -9.34 5.98
C ASN A 48 -1.34 -9.57 6.71
N ALA A 49 -0.54 -8.52 6.94
CA ALA A 49 0.69 -8.63 7.72
C ALA A 49 0.43 -8.88 9.21
N ALA A 50 -0.63 -8.29 9.76
CA ALA A 50 -1.06 -8.55 11.14
C ALA A 50 -1.65 -9.95 11.34
N GLU A 51 -2.22 -10.60 10.32
CA GLU A 51 -2.80 -11.94 10.44
C GLU A 51 -1.80 -13.02 10.90
N LYS A 52 -0.49 -12.83 10.63
CA LYS A 52 0.56 -13.74 11.12
C LYS A 52 0.77 -13.67 12.63
N PHE A 53 0.21 -12.66 13.30
CA PHE A 53 0.39 -12.37 14.72
C PHE A 53 -0.97 -12.36 15.41
N ASP A 54 -1.42 -13.52 15.90
CA ASP A 54 -2.75 -13.63 16.48
C ASP A 54 -2.92 -12.81 17.77
N LEU A 55 -1.98 -12.90 18.70
CA LEU A 55 -1.97 -12.15 19.95
C LEU A 55 -0.54 -11.68 20.26
N ILE A 56 -0.41 -10.42 20.63
CA ILE A 56 0.86 -9.83 21.07
C ILE A 56 0.72 -9.39 22.52
N ILE A 57 1.69 -9.82 23.33
CA ILE A 57 1.81 -9.41 24.73
C ILE A 57 3.12 -8.64 24.88
N GLY A 58 3.03 -7.39 25.32
CA GLY A 58 4.18 -6.52 25.56
C GLY A 58 4.04 -5.81 26.90
N ALA A 59 4.95 -4.88 27.17
CA ALA A 59 4.86 -4.05 28.35
C ALA A 59 3.68 -3.07 28.25
N SER A 60 3.14 -2.67 29.39
CA SER A 60 2.17 -1.57 29.45
C SER A 60 2.72 -0.31 28.79
N GLY A 61 1.91 0.29 27.91
CA GLY A 61 2.32 1.41 27.07
C GLY A 61 1.39 1.61 25.88
N SER A 62 1.95 2.06 24.75
CA SER A 62 1.19 2.34 23.53
C SER A 62 0.95 1.05 22.71
N GLU A 63 -0.34 0.69 22.54
CA GLU A 63 -0.79 -0.38 21.63
C GLU A 63 -0.21 -0.20 20.21
N ILE A 64 -0.19 1.04 19.73
CA ILE A 64 0.27 1.37 18.37
C ILE A 64 1.78 1.16 18.25
N GLN A 65 2.57 1.63 19.23
CA GLN A 65 4.03 1.45 19.19
C GLN A 65 4.41 -0.04 19.24
N LEU A 66 3.71 -0.81 20.09
CA LEU A 66 3.92 -2.25 20.20
C LEU A 66 3.66 -2.92 18.85
N VAL A 67 2.54 -2.64 18.18
CA VAL A 67 2.21 -3.21 16.87
C VAL A 67 3.19 -2.75 15.77
N LEU A 68 3.52 -1.46 15.71
CA LEU A 68 4.45 -0.91 14.73
C LEU A 68 5.84 -1.55 14.84
N SER A 69 6.30 -1.80 16.05
CA SER A 69 7.60 -2.43 16.29
C SER A 69 7.59 -3.93 15.99
N THR A 70 6.55 -4.63 16.43
CA THR A 70 6.49 -6.10 16.35
C THR A 70 6.08 -6.64 14.99
N VAL A 71 5.12 -5.99 14.32
CA VAL A 71 4.59 -6.45 13.03
C VAL A 71 5.34 -5.79 11.86
N PHE A 72 5.70 -4.51 12.02
CA PHE A 72 6.25 -3.69 10.92
C PHE A 72 7.72 -3.33 11.06
N LEU A 73 8.40 -3.84 12.10
CA LEU A 73 9.81 -3.56 12.42
C LEU A 73 10.14 -2.06 12.45
N GLN A 74 9.19 -1.23 12.88
CA GLN A 74 9.45 0.20 13.05
C GLN A 74 10.09 0.45 14.42
N PRO A 75 11.29 1.05 14.49
CA PRO A 75 11.95 1.33 15.75
C PRO A 75 11.09 2.22 16.65
N THR A 76 10.81 1.74 17.85
CA THR A 76 10.27 2.56 18.94
C THR A 76 10.93 2.16 20.26
N LYS A 77 10.94 3.08 21.24
CA LYS A 77 11.42 2.78 22.58
C LYS A 77 10.32 2.03 23.33
N LEU A 78 10.36 0.71 23.27
CA LEU A 78 9.44 -0.14 24.01
C LEU A 78 9.93 -0.36 25.45
N ASN A 79 8.98 -0.34 26.38
CA ASN A 79 9.22 -0.91 27.70
C ASN A 79 9.39 -2.43 27.56
N LEU A 80 10.19 -3.04 28.44
CA LEU A 80 10.45 -4.48 28.42
C LEU A 80 9.61 -5.19 29.48
N ILE A 81 9.23 -6.43 29.19
CA ILE A 81 8.59 -7.36 30.13
C ILE A 81 9.56 -8.44 30.58
N ASP A 82 9.38 -8.95 31.79
CA ASP A 82 10.19 -10.04 32.33
C ASP A 82 9.99 -11.32 31.49
N TYR A 83 11.10 -11.96 31.13
CA TYR A 83 11.12 -13.22 30.40
C TYR A 83 10.39 -14.35 31.16
N ALA A 84 10.27 -14.28 32.49
CA ALA A 84 9.49 -15.23 33.28
C ALA A 84 8.04 -15.36 32.77
N ILE A 85 7.45 -14.26 32.29
CA ILE A 85 6.09 -14.22 31.75
C ILE A 85 5.96 -15.13 30.52
N LEU A 86 7.01 -15.26 29.70
CA LEU A 86 6.99 -16.19 28.57
C LEU A 86 6.80 -17.65 29.03
N ASN A 87 7.43 -18.04 30.13
CA ASN A 87 7.31 -19.40 30.65
C ASN A 87 5.89 -19.69 31.13
N GLU A 88 5.25 -18.71 31.79
CA GLU A 88 3.85 -18.81 32.19
C GLU A 88 2.92 -18.94 30.98
N ILE A 89 3.13 -18.10 29.95
CA ILE A 89 2.36 -18.14 28.71
C ILE A 89 2.51 -19.49 28.01
N LYS A 90 3.73 -20.03 27.93
CA LYS A 90 4.01 -21.35 27.31
C LYS A 90 3.31 -22.50 28.04
N GLN A 91 3.11 -22.39 29.36
CA GLN A 91 2.42 -23.41 30.17
C GLN A 91 0.89 -23.25 30.18
N ASN A 92 0.37 -22.11 29.72
CA ASN A 92 -1.07 -21.83 29.72
C ASN A 92 -1.82 -22.82 28.80
N PRO A 93 -2.93 -23.43 29.26
CA PRO A 93 -3.68 -24.41 28.47
C PRO A 93 -4.22 -23.85 27.15
N ASN A 94 -4.43 -22.54 27.06
CA ASN A 94 -4.93 -21.85 25.86
C ASN A 94 -3.85 -21.50 24.84
N THR A 95 -2.56 -21.68 25.17
CA THR A 95 -1.44 -21.35 24.29
C THR A 95 -1.05 -22.55 23.43
N ALA A 96 -1.06 -22.40 22.11
CA ALA A 96 -0.54 -23.40 21.17
C ALA A 96 0.99 -23.29 21.05
N TRP A 97 1.49 -22.07 20.92
CA TRP A 97 2.91 -21.74 21.02
C TRP A 97 3.08 -20.27 21.38
N ALA A 98 4.25 -19.92 21.92
CA ALA A 98 4.64 -18.53 22.17
C ALA A 98 6.14 -18.36 21.95
N ALA A 99 6.53 -17.20 21.45
CA ALA A 99 7.93 -16.89 21.20
C ALA A 99 8.26 -15.42 21.54
N PRO A 100 9.46 -15.16 22.09
CA PRO A 100 9.86 -13.80 22.45
C PRO A 100 10.41 -13.04 21.25
N LEU A 101 10.27 -11.72 21.28
CA LEU A 101 10.92 -10.77 20.38
C LEU A 101 11.57 -9.66 21.19
N THR A 102 12.82 -9.36 20.86
CA THR A 102 13.56 -8.22 21.42
C THR A 102 14.16 -7.40 20.30
N PHE A 103 14.01 -6.07 20.40
CA PHE A 103 14.47 -5.10 19.40
C PHE A 103 15.44 -4.12 20.04
N GLY A 104 16.28 -3.47 19.23
CA GLY A 104 17.17 -2.40 19.67
C GLY A 104 18.41 -2.27 18.79
N ASP A 105 18.98 -3.41 18.41
CA ASP A 105 20.21 -3.47 17.64
C ASP A 105 19.97 -3.43 16.13
N TYR A 106 20.99 -2.98 15.39
CA TYR A 106 21.01 -2.89 13.93
C TYR A 106 22.35 -3.39 13.38
N PHE A 107 22.32 -3.84 12.14
CA PHE A 107 23.51 -3.94 11.30
C PHE A 107 23.26 -3.11 10.04
N GLN A 108 24.00 -2.02 9.87
CA GLN A 108 23.68 -0.99 8.87
C GLN A 108 22.25 -0.44 9.09
N ASP A 109 21.35 -0.61 8.12
CA ASP A 109 19.93 -0.25 8.22
C ASP A 109 19.01 -1.46 8.53
N MET A 110 19.59 -2.64 8.75
CA MET A 110 18.85 -3.88 9.00
C MET A 110 18.58 -4.07 10.50
N PRO A 111 17.32 -4.23 10.93
CA PRO A 111 17.00 -4.48 12.33
C PRO A 111 17.46 -5.88 12.74
N ILE A 112 18.11 -5.97 13.91
CA ILE A 112 18.45 -7.21 14.57
C ILE A 112 17.35 -7.53 15.59
N ILE A 113 16.80 -8.75 15.49
CA ILE A 113 15.69 -9.24 16.28
C ILE A 113 16.13 -10.45 17.09
N GLY A 114 16.08 -10.32 18.41
CA GLY A 114 16.34 -11.43 19.32
C GLY A 114 15.11 -12.31 19.47
N THR A 115 15.24 -13.60 19.14
CA THR A 115 14.13 -14.56 19.27
C THR A 115 14.63 -15.98 19.59
N ASP A 116 13.74 -16.97 19.60
CA ASP A 116 14.06 -18.40 19.74
C ASP A 116 13.64 -19.20 18.50
N ASN A 117 14.08 -20.47 18.41
CA ASN A 117 13.76 -21.33 17.25
C ASN A 117 12.25 -21.52 17.06
N THR A 118 11.43 -21.41 18.12
CA THR A 118 9.97 -21.53 18.02
C THR A 118 9.41 -20.47 17.07
N PHE A 119 9.92 -19.24 17.13
CA PHE A 119 9.46 -18.17 16.23
C PHE A 119 9.77 -18.51 14.78
N ILE A 120 11.04 -18.85 14.50
CA ILE A 120 11.51 -19.12 13.14
C ILE A 120 10.76 -20.31 12.54
N GLU A 121 10.63 -21.42 13.27
CA GLU A 121 9.92 -22.61 12.82
C GLU A 121 8.44 -22.35 12.51
N LYS A 122 7.78 -21.50 13.30
CA LYS A 122 6.33 -21.25 13.14
C LYS A 122 6.03 -20.21 12.07
N ILE A 123 6.90 -19.22 11.87
CA ILE A 123 6.71 -18.16 10.87
C ILE A 123 7.32 -18.55 9.51
N TYR A 124 8.38 -19.37 9.51
CA TYR A 124 9.12 -19.82 8.33
C TYR A 124 9.29 -21.35 8.33
N PRO A 125 8.20 -22.13 8.20
CA PRO A 125 8.25 -23.60 8.27
C PRO A 125 9.05 -24.27 7.15
N GLU A 126 9.37 -23.52 6.08
CA GLU A 126 10.16 -23.98 4.95
C GLU A 126 11.68 -23.97 5.22
N LEU A 127 12.12 -23.28 6.28
CA LEU A 127 13.54 -23.20 6.61
C LEU A 127 14.05 -24.58 7.10
N PRO A 128 15.13 -25.13 6.51
CA PRO A 128 15.66 -26.42 6.94
C PRO A 128 16.11 -26.39 8.40
N GLN A 129 15.86 -27.47 9.15
CA GLN A 129 16.24 -27.54 10.58
C GLN A 129 17.72 -27.30 10.85
N GLN A 130 18.60 -27.64 9.91
CA GLN A 130 20.05 -27.43 10.02
C GLN A 130 20.45 -25.94 9.98
N GLN A 131 19.54 -25.07 9.55
CA GLN A 131 19.72 -23.62 9.49
C GLN A 131 19.05 -22.89 10.66
N LEU A 132 18.52 -23.64 11.66
CA LEU A 132 18.04 -23.08 12.92
C LEU A 132 19.19 -22.87 13.90
N PHE A 133 18.95 -22.11 14.96
CA PHE A 133 19.99 -21.83 15.96
C PHE A 133 20.38 -23.10 16.72
N HIS A 134 21.68 -23.37 16.77
CA HIS A 134 22.32 -24.43 17.52
C HIS A 134 23.31 -23.89 18.57
N GLN A 135 23.91 -22.73 18.32
CA GLN A 135 24.95 -22.13 19.14
C GLN A 135 24.69 -20.63 19.40
N ASP A 136 25.38 -20.09 20.39
CA ASP A 136 25.42 -18.64 20.62
C ASP A 136 26.14 -17.95 19.44
N PHE A 137 25.83 -16.69 19.21
CA PHE A 137 26.33 -15.85 18.10
C PHE A 137 26.08 -16.38 16.68
N GLU A 138 25.04 -17.18 16.47
CA GLU A 138 24.51 -17.47 15.14
C GLU A 138 23.47 -16.44 14.70
N ALA A 139 23.31 -16.27 13.38
CA ALA A 139 22.33 -15.39 12.78
C ALA A 139 21.64 -16.04 11.58
N ILE A 140 20.34 -15.80 11.48
CA ILE A 140 19.52 -16.14 10.31
C ILE A 140 19.09 -14.82 9.69
N VAL A 141 19.36 -14.64 8.40
CA VAL A 141 19.14 -13.35 7.72
C VAL A 141 17.98 -13.43 6.73
N GLY A 142 17.30 -12.31 6.52
CA GLY A 142 16.30 -12.19 5.47
C GLY A 142 16.91 -12.28 4.06
N ALA A 143 16.08 -12.63 3.08
CA ALA A 143 16.49 -12.86 1.69
C ALA A 143 17.16 -11.66 1.00
N ASP A 144 16.79 -10.44 1.38
CA ASP A 144 17.28 -9.17 0.81
C ASP A 144 18.31 -8.48 1.72
N SER A 145 18.89 -9.20 2.68
CA SER A 145 19.95 -8.69 3.56
C SER A 145 21.30 -8.45 2.85
N GLY A 146 21.52 -9.11 1.70
CA GLY A 146 22.79 -9.10 0.99
C GLY A 146 23.90 -9.96 1.63
N LEU A 147 23.65 -10.51 2.83
CA LEU A 147 24.55 -11.42 3.53
C LEU A 147 24.39 -12.86 3.02
N LYS A 148 25.47 -13.63 3.06
CA LYS A 148 25.54 -15.03 2.66
C LYS A 148 25.82 -15.93 3.85
N ILE A 149 25.44 -17.20 3.75
CA ILE A 149 25.81 -18.22 4.73
C ILE A 149 27.34 -18.26 4.85
N GLY A 150 27.84 -18.16 6.08
CA GLY A 150 29.26 -18.08 6.41
C GLY A 150 29.79 -16.66 6.66
N ASP A 151 29.04 -15.62 6.28
CA ASP A 151 29.42 -14.23 6.56
C ASP A 151 29.42 -13.93 8.07
N LYS A 152 30.21 -12.92 8.47
CA LYS A 152 30.28 -12.44 9.84
C LYS A 152 30.02 -10.95 9.93
N PHE A 153 29.30 -10.52 10.96
CA PHE A 153 29.03 -9.10 11.21
C PHE A 153 28.94 -8.79 12.71
N SER A 154 29.03 -7.50 13.06
CA SER A 154 28.94 -7.01 14.44
C SER A 154 27.74 -6.06 14.60
N PRO A 155 26.98 -6.15 15.70
CA PRO A 155 25.79 -5.33 15.92
C PRO A 155 26.15 -3.89 16.36
N LEU A 156 25.19 -2.97 16.16
CA LEU A 156 25.21 -1.57 16.60
C LEU A 156 23.93 -1.28 17.41
N HIS A 157 24.03 -0.56 18.54
CA HIS A 157 22.87 -0.22 19.40
C HIS A 157 21.92 0.81 18.81
N ALA A 158 22.32 1.49 17.74
CA ALA A 158 21.55 2.58 17.16
C ALA A 158 21.77 2.61 15.65
N ARG A 159 20.70 2.92 14.93
CA ARG A 159 20.74 3.17 13.48
C ARG A 159 21.72 4.31 13.18
N LEU A 160 22.42 4.25 12.05
CA LEU A 160 23.28 5.35 11.58
C LEU A 160 22.52 6.69 11.64
N GLY A 161 22.95 7.61 12.53
CA GLY A 161 22.34 8.94 12.71
C GLY A 161 21.70 9.24 14.08
N GLU A 162 21.61 8.29 15.01
CA GLU A 162 21.22 8.55 16.40
C GLU A 162 22.45 8.67 17.33
N ASN A 163 22.47 9.69 18.19
CA ASN A 163 23.68 10.23 18.87
C ASN A 163 24.39 9.32 19.90
N ASN A 164 24.11 8.02 19.99
CA ASN A 164 24.77 7.09 20.93
C ASN A 164 25.23 5.81 20.21
N HIS A 165 26.28 5.92 19.39
CA HIS A 165 26.89 4.77 18.72
C HIS A 165 27.85 4.01 19.65
N HIS A 166 27.35 2.97 20.31
CA HIS A 166 28.23 1.95 20.89
C HIS A 166 28.34 0.79 19.88
N GLN A 167 29.56 0.47 19.46
CA GLN A 167 29.84 -0.65 18.57
C GLN A 167 30.46 -1.78 19.36
N HIS A 168 29.84 -2.97 19.27
CA HIS A 168 30.34 -4.18 19.91
C HIS A 168 31.33 -4.90 19.00
N ASN A 169 32.53 -4.32 18.83
CA ASN A 169 33.56 -4.85 17.93
C ASN A 169 34.07 -6.26 18.29
N GLU A 170 33.89 -6.68 19.54
CA GLU A 170 34.31 -8.00 20.03
C GLU A 170 33.26 -9.09 19.76
N ILE A 171 32.02 -8.73 19.44
CA ILE A 171 30.93 -9.66 19.18
C ILE A 171 30.76 -9.81 17.67
N LYS A 172 30.83 -11.07 17.20
CA LYS A 172 30.65 -11.41 15.77
C LYS A 172 29.61 -12.48 15.62
N TYR A 173 28.51 -12.12 14.98
CA TYR A 173 27.50 -13.07 14.55
C TYR A 173 27.95 -13.80 13.29
N HIS A 174 27.58 -15.07 13.18
CA HIS A 174 27.84 -15.93 12.03
C HIS A 174 26.55 -16.29 11.31
N VAL A 175 26.46 -16.01 10.01
CA VAL A 175 25.25 -16.29 9.24
C VAL A 175 25.16 -17.79 8.93
N ILE A 176 24.11 -18.45 9.42
CA ILE A 176 23.88 -19.90 9.25
C ILE A 176 22.70 -20.24 8.33
N GLY A 177 21.82 -19.27 8.07
CA GLY A 177 20.60 -19.49 7.32
C GLY A 177 20.10 -18.23 6.63
N ILE A 178 19.38 -18.42 5.53
CA ILE A 178 18.72 -17.34 4.78
C ILE A 178 17.24 -17.70 4.65
N LEU A 179 16.37 -16.80 5.08
CA LEU A 179 14.92 -17.01 5.05
C LEU A 179 14.37 -16.94 3.61
N PRO A 180 13.28 -17.65 3.31
CA PRO A 180 12.57 -17.49 2.05
C PRO A 180 12.00 -16.08 1.92
N LYS A 181 11.97 -15.56 0.69
CA LYS A 181 11.56 -14.19 0.38
C LYS A 181 10.05 -14.00 0.63
N GLN A 182 9.70 -12.96 1.41
CA GLN A 182 8.31 -12.59 1.72
C GLN A 182 7.85 -11.29 1.03
N HIS A 183 8.74 -10.60 0.31
CA HIS A 183 8.51 -9.32 -0.36
C HIS A 183 8.06 -8.20 0.58
N ASN A 184 8.69 -8.09 1.75
CA ASN A 184 8.41 -7.06 2.76
C ASN A 184 9.67 -6.78 3.63
N ILE A 185 9.57 -5.87 4.61
CA ILE A 185 10.71 -5.47 5.47
C ILE A 185 11.42 -6.63 6.18
N TRP A 186 10.73 -7.76 6.40
CA TRP A 186 11.31 -8.93 7.06
C TRP A 186 12.39 -9.61 6.20
N ASP A 187 12.40 -9.37 4.88
CA ASP A 187 13.49 -9.81 4.00
C ASP A 187 14.82 -9.09 4.29
N ARG A 188 14.80 -7.99 5.06
CA ARG A 188 16.00 -7.29 5.52
C ARG A 188 16.25 -7.43 7.02
N ALA A 189 15.45 -8.22 7.73
CA ALA A 189 15.66 -8.45 9.15
C ALA A 189 16.78 -9.47 9.39
N ILE A 190 17.44 -9.35 10.54
CA ILE A 190 18.41 -10.33 11.02
C ILE A 190 17.90 -10.90 12.33
N PHE A 191 17.84 -12.23 12.43
CA PHE A 191 17.38 -12.94 13.61
C PHE A 191 18.57 -13.54 14.33
N VAL A 192 18.61 -13.36 15.65
CA VAL A 192 19.65 -13.89 16.52
C VAL A 192 19.03 -14.56 17.74
N PRO A 193 19.72 -15.54 18.37
CA PRO A 193 19.30 -16.08 19.64
C PRO A 193 19.13 -14.96 20.68
N ILE A 194 17.96 -14.90 21.32
CA ILE A 194 17.64 -13.87 22.32
C ILE A 194 18.63 -13.83 23.49
N LYS A 195 19.23 -14.97 23.82
CA LYS A 195 20.26 -15.07 24.86
C LYS A 195 21.48 -14.19 24.55
N ASN A 196 21.84 -14.07 23.28
CA ASN A 196 22.98 -13.25 22.85
C ASN A 196 22.71 -11.78 23.15
N ILE A 197 21.48 -11.30 22.88
CA ILE A 197 21.08 -9.93 23.23
C ILE A 197 21.30 -9.68 24.73
N TRP A 198 20.83 -10.57 25.61
CA TRP A 198 21.06 -10.39 27.04
C TRP A 198 22.54 -10.46 27.45
N GLN A 199 23.34 -11.35 26.86
CA GLN A 199 24.78 -11.43 27.13
C GLN A 199 25.49 -10.12 26.76
N ILE A 200 25.10 -9.55 25.62
CA ILE A 200 25.65 -8.31 25.07
C ILE A 200 25.29 -7.10 25.96
N HIS A 201 24.05 -7.04 26.46
CA HIS A 201 23.58 -5.92 27.29
C HIS A 201 23.86 -6.07 28.79
N GLN A 202 24.24 -7.26 29.27
CA GLN A 202 24.67 -7.48 30.66
C GLN A 202 25.95 -6.71 31.02
N HIS A 203 26.78 -6.35 30.03
CA HIS A 203 28.04 -5.63 30.21
C HIS A 203 27.92 -4.10 30.01
N SER A 204 26.71 -3.57 29.86
CA SER A 204 26.46 -2.14 29.71
C SER A 204 26.17 -1.52 31.10
N ASP A 205 26.69 -0.31 31.39
CA ASP A 205 26.62 0.42 32.68
C ASP A 205 25.19 0.83 33.15
N ILE A 206 24.17 0.04 32.84
CA ILE A 206 22.79 0.24 33.31
C ILE A 206 22.72 -0.32 34.74
N PRO A 207 22.25 0.46 35.74
CA PRO A 207 22.21 0.04 37.14
C PRO A 207 21.58 -1.35 37.32
N GLN A 208 22.25 -2.19 38.12
CA GLN A 208 22.00 -3.61 38.42
C GLN A 208 20.62 -3.97 39.02
N GLU A 209 19.60 -3.12 38.92
CA GLU A 209 18.28 -3.40 39.52
C GLU A 209 17.39 -4.34 38.70
N ARG A 210 17.85 -4.82 37.54
CA ARG A 210 17.13 -5.86 36.77
C ARG A 210 18.08 -6.95 36.31
N GLU A 211 18.41 -7.86 37.23
CA GLU A 211 18.95 -9.20 36.96
C GLU A 211 18.01 -10.09 36.10
N HIS A 212 16.92 -9.52 35.59
CA HIS A 212 15.85 -10.23 34.92
C HIS A 212 16.00 -10.07 33.40
N LYS A 213 16.24 -11.22 32.75
CA LYS A 213 16.11 -11.37 31.30
C LYS A 213 14.79 -10.73 30.87
N ALA A 214 14.83 -9.78 29.96
CA ALA A 214 13.65 -9.02 29.56
C ALA A 214 13.46 -9.05 28.04
N VAL A 215 12.22 -8.91 27.58
CA VAL A 215 11.84 -8.98 26.16
C VAL A 215 10.93 -7.82 25.79
N SER A 216 10.98 -7.37 24.53
CA SER A 216 10.14 -6.26 24.07
C SER A 216 8.70 -6.70 23.83
N ALA A 217 8.50 -7.91 23.31
CA ALA A 217 7.19 -8.49 23.07
C ALA A 217 7.23 -10.01 23.08
N ILE A 218 6.07 -10.62 23.26
CA ILE A 218 5.82 -12.06 23.12
C ILE A 218 4.71 -12.25 22.11
N ILE A 219 4.99 -13.00 21.07
CA ILE A 219 4.00 -13.45 20.10
C ILE A 219 3.38 -14.73 20.61
N VAL A 220 2.05 -14.80 20.62
CA VAL A 220 1.29 -15.93 21.12
C VAL A 220 0.31 -16.41 20.06
N LYS A 221 0.34 -17.71 19.77
CA LYS A 221 -0.71 -18.40 19.01
C LYS A 221 -1.67 -19.07 20.00
N PRO A 222 -2.92 -18.61 20.10
CA PRO A 222 -3.93 -19.28 20.90
C PRO A 222 -4.38 -20.59 20.25
N LYS A 223 -4.84 -21.57 21.06
CA LYS A 223 -5.43 -22.83 20.55
C LYS A 223 -6.85 -22.63 20.00
N SER A 224 -7.55 -21.59 20.43
CA SER A 224 -8.92 -21.29 20.02
C SER A 224 -9.22 -19.80 20.13
N PHE A 225 -10.28 -19.35 19.45
CA PHE A 225 -10.77 -17.97 19.55
C PHE A 225 -11.10 -17.60 21.01
N ALA A 226 -11.82 -18.47 21.73
CA ALA A 226 -12.13 -18.24 23.15
C ALA A 226 -10.84 -18.14 24.01
N GLY A 227 -9.87 -19.02 23.77
CA GLY A 227 -8.58 -18.99 24.44
C GLY A 227 -7.80 -17.69 24.18
N ALA A 228 -7.92 -17.11 22.99
CA ALA A 228 -7.32 -15.83 22.64
C ALA A 228 -7.83 -14.70 23.54
N TYR A 229 -9.15 -14.60 23.75
CA TYR A 229 -9.74 -13.58 24.62
C TYR A 229 -9.44 -13.82 26.10
N GLN A 230 -9.36 -15.08 26.52
CA GLN A 230 -8.95 -15.43 27.89
C GLN A 230 -7.50 -15.00 28.15
N LEU A 231 -6.57 -15.34 27.25
CA LEU A 231 -5.17 -14.90 27.32
C LEU A 231 -5.07 -13.37 27.32
N ARG A 232 -5.80 -12.69 26.42
CA ARG A 232 -5.85 -11.23 26.38
C ARG A 232 -6.31 -10.63 27.71
N SER A 233 -7.37 -11.17 28.31
CA SER A 233 -7.89 -10.68 29.58
C SER A 233 -6.91 -10.96 30.74
N GLN A 234 -6.24 -12.10 30.73
CA GLN A 234 -5.31 -12.51 31.79
C GLN A 234 -4.03 -11.67 31.78
N TYR A 235 -3.51 -11.36 30.59
CA TYR A 235 -2.25 -10.61 30.40
C TYR A 235 -2.48 -9.12 30.10
N LYS A 236 -3.67 -8.59 30.38
CA LYS A 236 -3.93 -7.14 30.45
C LYS A 236 -3.88 -6.71 31.90
N THR A 237 -2.69 -6.36 32.37
CA THR A 237 -2.39 -6.01 33.77
C THR A 237 -1.79 -4.60 33.87
N GLU A 238 -1.38 -4.17 35.05
CA GLU A 238 -0.63 -2.91 35.19
C GLU A 238 0.75 -2.98 34.52
N GLN A 239 1.34 -4.16 34.40
CA GLN A 239 2.69 -4.35 33.84
C GLN A 239 2.69 -4.81 32.38
N THR A 240 1.61 -5.45 31.93
CA THR A 240 1.52 -6.07 30.61
C THR A 240 0.31 -5.57 29.82
N LEU A 241 0.50 -5.47 28.52
CA LEU A 241 -0.52 -5.16 27.53
C LEU A 241 -0.66 -6.35 26.58
N ALA A 242 -1.88 -6.89 26.47
CA ALA A 242 -2.22 -7.93 25.51
C ALA A 242 -3.21 -7.38 24.47
N LEU A 243 -2.88 -7.50 23.20
CA LEU A 243 -3.68 -6.96 22.10
C LEU A 243 -3.71 -7.88 20.88
N PHE A 244 -4.75 -7.68 20.07
CA PHE A 244 -4.85 -8.25 18.74
C PHE A 244 -4.37 -7.21 17.72
N PRO A 245 -3.28 -7.45 16.96
CA PRO A 245 -2.72 -6.47 16.03
C PRO A 245 -3.74 -5.97 15.00
N ALA A 246 -4.59 -6.86 14.50
CA ALA A 246 -5.66 -6.52 13.57
C ALA A 246 -6.64 -5.47 14.15
N GLU A 247 -7.00 -5.55 15.44
CA GLU A 247 -7.88 -4.55 16.08
C GLU A 247 -7.22 -3.16 16.12
N VAL A 248 -5.93 -3.12 16.44
CA VAL A 248 -5.16 -1.86 16.49
C VAL A 248 -5.08 -1.25 15.09
N LEU A 249 -4.82 -2.05 14.07
CA LEU A 249 -4.77 -1.59 12.69
C LEU A 249 -6.12 -1.11 12.17
N VAL A 250 -7.21 -1.80 12.50
CA VAL A 250 -8.57 -1.33 12.18
C VAL A 250 -8.83 0.04 12.85
N ARG A 251 -8.38 0.25 14.09
CA ARG A 251 -8.52 1.54 14.77
C ARG A 251 -7.68 2.64 14.11
N VAL A 252 -6.43 2.35 13.75
CA VAL A 252 -5.56 3.29 13.03
C VAL A 252 -6.17 3.63 11.66
N HIS A 253 -6.68 2.63 10.94
CA HIS A 253 -7.38 2.84 9.68
C HIS A 253 -8.70 3.58 9.86
N ALA A 254 -9.39 3.45 10.98
CA ALA A 254 -10.62 4.22 11.23
C ALA A 254 -10.30 5.72 11.34
N ILE A 255 -9.20 6.07 12.02
CA ILE A 255 -8.69 7.45 12.08
C ILE A 255 -8.26 7.93 10.69
N LEU A 256 -7.58 7.08 9.91
CA LEU A 256 -7.26 7.38 8.49
C LEU A 256 -8.49 7.36 7.59
N GLY A 257 -9.57 6.69 7.98
CA GLY A 257 -10.83 6.59 7.27
C GLY A 257 -11.54 7.94 7.17
N ASP A 258 -11.33 8.82 8.14
CA ASP A 258 -11.72 10.23 8.02
C ASP A 258 -10.96 10.91 6.86
N SER A 259 -9.71 10.51 6.60
CA SER A 259 -8.95 10.98 5.43
C SER A 259 -9.51 10.42 4.12
N LYS A 260 -10.15 9.24 4.13
CA LYS A 260 -10.87 8.73 2.94
C LYS A 260 -12.00 9.65 2.54
N GLN A 261 -12.72 10.28 3.49
CA GLN A 261 -13.75 11.26 3.14
C GLN A 261 -13.15 12.48 2.42
N ILE A 262 -11.96 12.91 2.83
CA ILE A 262 -11.21 13.98 2.15
C ILE A 262 -10.80 13.54 0.74
N LEU A 263 -10.26 12.32 0.59
CA LEU A 263 -9.87 11.76 -0.72
C LEU A 263 -11.08 11.59 -1.65
N LEU A 264 -12.23 11.17 -1.12
CA LEU A 264 -13.49 11.12 -1.87
C LEU A 264 -13.95 12.52 -2.27
N GLY A 265 -13.83 13.51 -1.39
CA GLY A 265 -14.07 14.92 -1.72
C GLY A 265 -13.18 15.42 -2.85
N ILE A 266 -11.88 15.16 -2.79
CA ILE A 266 -10.91 15.47 -3.86
C ILE A 266 -11.31 14.73 -5.15
N SER A 267 -11.70 13.46 -5.05
CA SER A 267 -12.16 12.70 -6.21
C SER A 267 -13.42 13.31 -6.83
N ILE A 268 -14.39 13.78 -6.04
CA ILE A 268 -15.59 14.46 -6.55
C ILE A 268 -15.23 15.79 -7.20
N ILE A 269 -14.36 16.59 -6.59
CA ILE A 269 -13.93 17.88 -7.14
C ILE A 269 -13.16 17.68 -8.46
N THR A 270 -12.23 16.74 -8.50
CA THR A 270 -11.51 16.38 -9.73
C THR A 270 -12.46 15.85 -10.79
N GLN A 271 -13.46 15.06 -10.41
CA GLN A 271 -14.52 14.59 -11.31
C GLN A 271 -15.34 15.75 -11.90
N ILE A 272 -15.68 16.76 -11.10
CA ILE A 272 -16.35 17.98 -11.57
C ILE A 272 -15.43 18.74 -12.53
N LEU A 273 -14.15 18.90 -12.20
CA LEU A 273 -13.18 19.57 -13.08
C LEU A 273 -13.02 18.84 -14.41
N VAL A 274 -12.93 17.51 -14.41
CA VAL A 274 -12.91 16.69 -15.64
C VAL A 274 -14.20 16.88 -16.43
N THR A 275 -15.35 16.88 -15.76
CA THR A 275 -16.65 17.09 -16.41
C THR A 275 -16.73 18.48 -17.06
N LEU A 276 -16.25 19.52 -16.40
CA LEU A 276 -16.16 20.88 -16.96
C LEU A 276 -15.16 20.95 -18.11
N ALA A 277 -14.01 20.30 -17.99
CA ALA A 277 -13.02 20.21 -19.07
C ALA A 277 -13.58 19.45 -20.28
N LEU A 278 -14.37 18.40 -20.06
CA LEU A 278 -15.12 17.67 -21.09
C LEU A 278 -16.14 18.56 -21.77
N LEU A 279 -16.91 19.36 -21.02
CA LEU A 279 -17.86 20.32 -21.60
C LEU A 279 -17.15 21.38 -22.45
N MET A 280 -16.07 21.97 -21.93
CA MET A 280 -15.29 22.97 -22.66
C MET A 280 -14.67 22.39 -23.93
N THR A 281 -14.11 21.19 -23.82
CA THR A 281 -13.62 20.38 -24.93
C THR A 281 -14.67 20.22 -26.02
N ILE A 282 -15.88 19.83 -25.63
CA ILE A 282 -16.99 19.64 -26.55
C ILE A 282 -17.30 20.97 -27.24
N VAL A 283 -17.40 22.08 -26.51
CA VAL A 283 -17.64 23.40 -27.10
C VAL A 283 -16.55 23.80 -28.10
N LEU A 284 -15.27 23.61 -27.75
CA LEU A 284 -14.14 23.90 -28.63
C LEU A 284 -14.15 22.99 -29.87
N TYR A 285 -14.46 21.71 -29.71
CA TYR A 285 -14.60 20.76 -30.80
C TYR A 285 -15.70 21.19 -31.76
N LEU A 286 -16.89 21.51 -31.24
CA LEU A 286 -18.01 21.99 -32.06
C LEU A 286 -17.65 23.28 -32.81
N ARG A 287 -17.06 24.27 -32.12
CA ARG A 287 -16.61 25.53 -32.74
C ARG A 287 -15.63 25.26 -33.89
N SER A 288 -14.64 24.40 -33.67
CA SER A 288 -13.66 24.04 -34.71
C SER A 288 -14.27 23.35 -35.94
N LYS A 289 -15.47 22.75 -35.80
CA LYS A 289 -16.17 22.03 -36.87
C LYS A 289 -17.34 22.80 -37.47
N GLN A 290 -17.64 24.02 -37.02
CA GLN A 290 -18.80 24.79 -37.50
C GLN A 290 -18.82 24.95 -39.03
N HIS A 291 -17.68 25.28 -39.65
CA HIS A 291 -17.57 25.39 -41.12
C HIS A 291 -17.83 24.06 -41.84
N GLN A 292 -17.31 22.95 -41.31
CA GLN A 292 -17.48 21.64 -41.93
C GLN A 292 -18.91 21.13 -41.79
N ILE A 293 -19.53 21.34 -40.63
CA ILE A 293 -20.93 21.00 -40.37
C ILE A 293 -21.86 21.83 -41.26
N ALA A 294 -21.59 23.13 -41.44
CA ALA A 294 -22.34 23.98 -42.35
C ALA A 294 -22.23 23.48 -43.81
N ALA A 295 -21.01 23.18 -44.28
CA ALA A 295 -20.78 22.65 -45.61
C ALA A 295 -21.50 21.31 -45.84
N TRP A 296 -21.39 20.35 -44.92
CA TRP A 296 -22.09 19.07 -45.02
C TRP A 296 -23.61 19.23 -45.11
N ARG A 297 -24.18 20.20 -44.39
CA ARG A 297 -25.62 20.48 -44.45
C ARG A 297 -26.03 21.12 -45.78
N ILE A 298 -25.20 21.97 -46.37
CA ILE A 298 -25.45 22.56 -47.70
C ILE A 298 -25.45 21.46 -48.78
N PHE A 299 -24.55 20.47 -48.66
CA PHE A 299 -24.52 19.30 -49.56
C PHE A 299 -25.58 18.23 -49.24
N GLY A 300 -26.55 18.52 -48.36
CA GLY A 300 -27.71 17.65 -48.12
C GLY A 300 -27.50 16.53 -47.10
N ALA A 301 -26.44 16.57 -46.27
CA ALA A 301 -26.25 15.56 -45.24
C ALA A 301 -27.38 15.61 -44.18
N PRO A 302 -28.03 14.47 -43.85
CA PRO A 302 -29.12 14.45 -42.88
C PRO A 302 -28.61 14.73 -41.46
N ARG A 303 -29.41 15.45 -40.67
CA ARG A 303 -29.06 15.92 -39.32
C ARG A 303 -28.65 14.77 -38.38
N THR A 304 -29.32 13.63 -38.50
CA THR A 304 -29.05 12.43 -37.69
C THR A 304 -27.64 11.87 -37.94
N LYS A 305 -27.15 11.86 -39.18
CA LYS A 305 -25.80 11.37 -39.50
C LYS A 305 -24.71 12.28 -38.94
N ILE A 306 -24.91 13.59 -38.96
CA ILE A 306 -23.96 14.56 -38.39
C ILE A 306 -23.89 14.39 -36.86
N VAL A 307 -25.05 14.27 -36.21
CA VAL A 307 -25.17 13.98 -34.78
C VAL A 307 -24.44 12.70 -34.41
N LEU A 308 -24.74 11.59 -35.11
CA LEU A 308 -24.14 10.29 -34.80
C LEU A 308 -22.62 10.27 -35.03
N LEU A 309 -22.13 11.01 -36.03
CA LEU A 309 -20.69 11.17 -36.28
C LEU A 309 -19.99 11.92 -35.14
N ILE A 310 -20.57 13.03 -34.67
CA ILE A 310 -19.99 13.83 -33.58
C ILE A 310 -20.04 13.06 -32.26
N TRP A 311 -21.19 12.45 -31.95
CA TRP A 311 -21.35 11.64 -30.75
C TRP A 311 -20.36 10.47 -30.73
N SER A 312 -20.23 9.71 -31.83
CA SER A 312 -19.28 8.59 -31.91
C SER A 312 -17.82 9.03 -31.80
N THR A 313 -17.46 10.20 -32.34
CA THR A 313 -16.10 10.74 -32.22
C THR A 313 -15.77 11.12 -30.77
N LEU A 314 -16.67 11.85 -30.11
CA LEU A 314 -16.51 12.24 -28.71
C LEU A 314 -16.49 11.01 -27.79
N PHE A 315 -17.39 10.06 -28.01
CA PHE A 315 -17.43 8.81 -27.26
C PHE A 315 -16.09 8.05 -27.38
N LEU A 316 -15.55 7.90 -28.59
CA LEU A 316 -14.27 7.22 -28.81
C LEU A 316 -13.10 7.92 -28.12
N ILE A 317 -13.04 9.26 -28.19
CA ILE A 317 -12.02 10.06 -27.50
C ILE A 317 -12.08 9.81 -25.99
N ILE A 318 -13.27 9.86 -25.40
CA ILE A 318 -13.46 9.70 -23.96
C ILE A 318 -13.14 8.26 -23.52
N THR A 319 -13.63 7.25 -24.23
CA THR A 319 -13.32 5.84 -23.92
C THR A 319 -11.81 5.58 -23.99
N CYS A 320 -11.12 6.13 -25.00
CA CYS A 320 -9.67 5.99 -25.12
C CYS A 320 -8.95 6.67 -23.94
N ALA A 321 -9.40 7.85 -23.53
CA ALA A 321 -8.85 8.54 -22.37
C ALA A 321 -9.07 7.79 -21.05
N LEU A 322 -10.26 7.19 -20.85
CA LEU A 322 -10.53 6.33 -19.69
C LEU A 322 -9.63 5.09 -19.67
N MET A 323 -9.45 4.42 -20.81
CA MET A 323 -8.57 3.26 -20.92
C MET A 323 -7.10 3.60 -20.64
N LEU A 324 -6.61 4.72 -21.20
CA LEU A 324 -5.25 5.18 -20.93
C LEU A 324 -5.07 5.62 -19.48
N GLY A 325 -6.06 6.33 -18.92
CA GLY A 325 -6.05 6.76 -17.54
C GLY A 325 -6.05 5.59 -16.56
N THR A 326 -6.88 4.57 -16.78
CA THR A 326 -6.91 3.37 -15.93
C THR A 326 -5.62 2.59 -15.97
N LEU A 327 -5.08 2.34 -17.17
CA LEU A 327 -3.80 1.67 -17.32
C LEU A 327 -2.67 2.47 -16.64
N GLY A 328 -2.62 3.78 -16.86
CA GLY A 328 -1.67 4.67 -16.20
C GLY A 328 -1.81 4.67 -14.67
N GLY A 329 -3.05 4.68 -14.16
CA GLY A 329 -3.35 4.63 -12.73
C GLY A 329 -2.95 3.32 -12.08
N ILE A 330 -3.19 2.18 -12.75
CA ILE A 330 -2.74 0.85 -12.28
C ILE A 330 -1.21 0.78 -12.26
N VAL A 331 -0.54 1.22 -13.33
CA VAL A 331 0.94 1.26 -13.38
C VAL A 331 1.48 2.13 -12.25
N PHE A 332 0.89 3.30 -12.02
CA PHE A 332 1.31 4.19 -10.93
C PHE A 332 1.07 3.57 -9.55
N ALA A 333 -0.05 2.88 -9.33
CA ALA A 333 -0.32 2.14 -8.10
C ALA A 333 0.71 1.03 -7.86
N TYR A 334 1.13 0.30 -8.91
CA TYR A 334 2.21 -0.69 -8.81
C TYR A 334 3.55 -0.04 -8.43
N LEU A 335 3.89 1.13 -8.99
CA LEU A 335 5.11 1.86 -8.63
C LEU A 335 5.09 2.30 -7.17
N ILE A 336 3.97 2.87 -6.70
CA ILE A 336 3.77 3.24 -5.30
C ILE A 336 3.90 2.00 -4.40
N ALA A 337 3.21 0.91 -4.76
CA ALA A 337 3.22 -0.32 -3.98
C ALA A 337 4.63 -0.91 -3.86
N HIS A 338 5.39 -0.91 -4.96
CA HIS A 338 6.78 -1.37 -4.95
C HIS A 338 7.66 -0.49 -4.06
N TYR A 339 7.55 0.83 -4.17
CA TYR A 339 8.34 1.77 -3.37
C TYR A 339 8.01 1.69 -1.87
N ILE A 340 6.71 1.57 -1.53
CA ILE A 340 6.28 1.49 -0.13
C ILE A 340 6.60 0.11 0.45
N SER A 341 6.31 -1.00 -0.24
CA SER A 341 6.57 -2.38 0.27
C SER A 341 8.03 -2.65 0.62
N GLN A 342 8.97 -2.00 -0.07
CA GLN A 342 10.39 -2.07 0.29
C GLN A 342 10.68 -1.39 1.63
N ASN A 343 9.88 -0.44 2.08
CA ASN A 343 10.11 0.32 3.32
C ASN A 343 9.08 0.01 4.41
N SER A 344 7.99 -0.68 4.09
CA SER A 344 6.95 -1.13 5.01
C SER A 344 7.08 -2.60 5.34
N GLY A 345 6.59 -3.01 6.52
CA GLY A 345 6.60 -4.42 6.92
C GLY A 345 5.57 -5.33 6.26
N PHE A 346 5.04 -4.92 5.10
CA PHE A 346 3.97 -5.64 4.43
C PHE A 346 3.97 -5.40 2.92
N ALA A 347 3.52 -6.43 2.19
CA ALA A 347 3.27 -6.36 0.77
C ALA A 347 1.92 -5.66 0.50
N LEU A 348 1.87 -4.88 -0.58
CA LEU A 348 0.69 -4.11 -0.97
C LEU A 348 0.02 -4.82 -2.17
N PRO A 349 -1.11 -5.52 -1.98
CA PRO A 349 -1.79 -6.22 -3.08
C PRO A 349 -2.43 -5.21 -4.03
N VAL A 350 -1.86 -5.07 -5.23
CA VAL A 350 -2.39 -4.19 -6.28
C VAL A 350 -3.20 -5.03 -7.26
N TYR A 351 -4.52 -4.81 -7.27
CA TYR A 351 -5.40 -5.44 -8.25
C TYR A 351 -6.58 -4.53 -8.60
N PHE A 352 -7.13 -4.76 -9.79
CA PHE A 352 -8.33 -4.10 -10.26
C PHE A 352 -9.56 -4.77 -9.63
N SER A 353 -10.40 -3.98 -8.95
CA SER A 353 -11.56 -4.50 -8.23
C SER A 353 -12.88 -3.99 -8.82
N GLU A 354 -14.00 -4.45 -8.25
CA GLU A 354 -15.33 -4.00 -8.62
C GLU A 354 -15.54 -2.50 -8.44
N THR A 355 -14.86 -1.85 -7.48
CA THR A 355 -15.02 -0.41 -7.25
C THR A 355 -14.49 0.40 -8.43
N GLU A 356 -13.36 0.00 -9.02
CA GLU A 356 -12.81 0.65 -10.20
C GLU A 356 -13.68 0.36 -11.45
N ALA A 357 -14.23 -0.86 -11.55
CA ALA A 357 -15.16 -1.22 -12.62
C ALA A 357 -16.43 -0.34 -12.57
N GLN A 358 -17.02 -0.17 -11.38
CA GLN A 358 -18.17 0.69 -11.16
C GLN A 358 -17.85 2.16 -11.44
N PHE A 359 -16.68 2.64 -11.02
CA PHE A 359 -16.22 4.00 -11.32
C PHE A 359 -16.12 4.24 -12.82
N LEU A 360 -15.54 3.31 -13.58
CA LEU A 360 -15.42 3.42 -15.03
C LEU A 360 -16.77 3.34 -15.74
N ALA A 361 -17.64 2.43 -15.31
CA ALA A 361 -18.99 2.31 -15.86
C ALA A 361 -19.79 3.60 -15.64
N ALA A 362 -19.73 4.18 -14.43
CA ALA A 362 -20.40 5.44 -14.12
C ALA A 362 -19.85 6.59 -14.97
N ASN A 363 -18.52 6.71 -15.09
CA ASN A 363 -17.89 7.71 -15.94
C ASN A 363 -18.28 7.58 -17.41
N LEU A 364 -18.32 6.35 -17.92
CA LEU A 364 -18.65 6.07 -19.31
C LEU A 364 -20.13 6.37 -19.61
N LEU A 365 -21.03 6.09 -18.66
CA LEU A 365 -22.44 6.48 -18.74
C LEU A 365 -22.60 8.01 -18.73
N VAL A 366 -21.92 8.72 -17.83
CA VAL A 366 -21.93 10.18 -17.79
C VAL A 366 -21.38 10.77 -19.08
N ALA A 367 -20.26 10.24 -19.59
CA ALA A 367 -19.68 10.65 -20.87
C ALA A 367 -20.65 10.45 -22.04
N MET A 368 -21.35 9.31 -22.07
CA MET A 368 -22.37 9.02 -23.08
C MET A 368 -23.53 10.03 -23.04
N LEU A 369 -24.01 10.38 -21.84
CA LEU A 369 -25.08 11.37 -21.65
C LEU A 369 -24.62 12.79 -22.02
N ILE A 370 -23.43 13.20 -21.57
CA ILE A 370 -22.89 14.53 -21.87
C ILE A 370 -22.63 14.69 -23.37
N ALA A 371 -22.15 13.64 -24.05
CA ALA A 371 -21.95 13.66 -25.50
C ALA A 371 -23.27 13.80 -26.31
N LEU A 372 -24.44 13.54 -25.71
CA LEU A 372 -25.74 13.77 -26.36
C LEU A 372 -26.15 15.25 -26.37
N ILE A 373 -25.76 16.03 -25.36
CA ILE A 373 -26.05 17.48 -25.28
C ILE A 373 -25.61 18.24 -26.55
N PRO A 374 -24.35 18.16 -27.01
CA PRO A 374 -23.90 18.90 -28.19
C PRO A 374 -24.57 18.44 -29.48
N SER A 375 -24.87 17.15 -29.57
CA SER A 375 -25.61 16.55 -30.67
C SER A 375 -26.99 17.21 -30.83
N PHE A 376 -27.68 17.44 -29.71
CA PHE A 376 -28.97 18.12 -29.70
C PHE A 376 -28.85 19.63 -29.98
N LEU A 377 -27.79 20.28 -29.50
CA LEU A 377 -27.54 21.71 -29.77
C LEU A 377 -27.31 21.98 -31.26
N ILE A 378 -26.53 21.14 -31.96
CA ILE A 378 -26.36 21.23 -33.43
C ILE A 378 -27.67 20.97 -34.17
N TYR A 379 -28.48 20.02 -33.69
CA TYR A 379 -29.74 19.66 -34.32
C TYR A 379 -30.69 20.87 -34.46
N ARG A 380 -30.62 21.82 -33.52
CA ARG A 380 -31.44 23.04 -33.48
C ARG A 380 -30.89 24.23 -34.26
N GLN A 381 -29.60 24.26 -34.60
CA GLN A 381 -29.01 25.39 -35.35
C GLN A 381 -29.39 25.31 -36.84
N THR A 382 -29.66 26.44 -37.48
CA THR A 382 -29.89 26.50 -38.94
C THR A 382 -28.58 26.82 -39.67
N PRO A 383 -28.40 26.39 -40.94
CA PRO A 383 -27.19 26.68 -41.72
C PRO A 383 -26.87 28.18 -41.80
N ILE A 384 -27.90 29.02 -41.87
CA ILE A 384 -27.80 30.48 -41.96
C ILE A 384 -27.30 31.07 -40.64
N THR A 385 -27.75 30.54 -39.49
CA THR A 385 -27.28 30.99 -38.17
C THR A 385 -25.82 30.62 -37.92
N ILE A 386 -25.37 29.47 -38.45
CA ILE A 386 -23.97 29.02 -38.33
C ILE A 386 -23.04 29.92 -39.17
N LEU A 387 -23.47 30.33 -40.36
CA LEU A 387 -22.68 31.21 -41.23
C LEU A 387 -22.62 32.67 -40.74
N LYS A 388 -23.66 33.17 -40.05
CA LYS A 388 -23.69 34.54 -39.48
C LYS A 388 -22.81 34.73 -38.24
N ASN A 389 -22.54 33.67 -37.48
CA ASN A 389 -21.77 33.74 -36.22
C ASN A 389 -20.27 33.45 -36.42
N ILE A 390 -19.78 33.53 -37.66
CA ILE A 390 -18.36 33.40 -37.98
C ILE A 390 -17.73 34.79 -37.74
N PRO A 391 -16.88 34.98 -36.72
CA PRO A 391 -16.05 36.18 -36.67
C PRO A 391 -15.08 36.17 -37.85
N GLU A 392 -14.88 37.32 -38.50
CA GLU A 392 -13.95 37.50 -39.62
C GLU A 392 -12.51 37.07 -39.29
#